data_AF-A0A453NGC2-F1
#
_entry.id   AF-A0A453NGC2-F1
#
_cell.length_a   1.000
_cell.length_b   1.000
_cell.length_c   1.000
_cell.angle_alpha   90.00
_cell.angle_beta   90.00
_cell.angle_gamma   90.00
#
_symmetry.space_group_name_H-M   'P 1'
#
loop_
_entity.id
_entity.type
_entity.pdbx_description
1 polymer ?
#
loop_
_entity_poly.entity_id
_entity_poly.type
_entity_poly.pdbx_seq_one_letter_code
_entity_poly.pdbx_strand_id
1 'polypeptide(L)'
;DASWYMPHESRDAWQEYQVAHIPGALYFDIDGISDRTTHLPHMLPLEEAFAAAVSALGISNHDKVIVYDGKGFYSAPRVWWMFRILGHDKVWVLDGGFPQWQASGFNIGSSCPDDAVLKSKAANIAVETAYNGELANAATFQTEFRHQLLWTLEKVKHNVAAKAHQVVDARVKGRFDGVMPEPREGVRSGHIPGTKCVPFPEMSDGAQTLLPADELSKKFEQAGISLDGPIVLTCASGVTACILAL
;
A
#
# COMPACT_ATOMS: atom_id res chain seq x y z
N ASP A 1 -10.03 1.01 -6.75
CA ASP A 1 -8.89 1.79 -7.25
C ASP A 1 -8.11 2.36 -6.08
N ALA A 2 -6.85 2.00 -5.92
CA ALA A 2 -5.96 2.53 -4.90
C ALA A 2 -4.78 3.28 -5.55
N SER A 3 -4.99 3.85 -6.73
CA SER A 3 -3.96 4.56 -7.48
C SER A 3 -3.36 5.69 -6.67
N TRP A 4 -2.03 5.73 -6.69
CA TRP A 4 -1.26 6.82 -6.12
C TRP A 4 0.05 6.95 -6.91
N TYR A 5 0.43 8.19 -7.18
CA TYR A 5 1.62 8.49 -7.97
C TYR A 5 2.56 9.38 -7.19
N MET A 6 3.85 9.27 -7.48
CA MET A 6 4.82 10.15 -6.86
C MET A 6 4.60 11.59 -7.33
N PRO A 7 4.88 12.61 -6.49
CA PRO A 7 4.66 14.02 -6.86
C PRO A 7 5.32 14.47 -8.17
N HIS A 8 6.46 13.86 -8.54
CA HIS A 8 7.21 14.19 -9.76
C HIS A 8 6.66 13.54 -11.04
N GLU A 9 5.69 12.63 -10.93
CA GLU A 9 5.11 11.94 -12.09
C GLU A 9 4.07 12.81 -12.83
N SER A 10 3.65 13.94 -12.25
CA SER A 10 2.64 14.85 -12.83
C SER A 10 1.35 14.14 -13.26
N ARG A 11 0.96 13.11 -12.51
CA ARG A 11 -0.28 12.34 -12.70
C ARG A 11 -1.22 12.60 -11.54
N ASP A 12 -2.52 12.70 -11.84
CA ASP A 12 -3.58 12.87 -10.86
C ASP A 12 -4.40 11.57 -10.80
N ALA A 13 -4.17 10.77 -9.77
CA ALA A 13 -4.84 9.49 -9.58
C ALA A 13 -6.36 9.62 -9.45
N TRP A 14 -6.83 10.69 -8.82
CA TRP A 14 -8.25 10.94 -8.65
C TRP A 14 -8.91 11.31 -9.98
N GLN A 15 -8.28 12.20 -10.74
CA GLN A 15 -8.77 12.58 -12.06
C GLN A 15 -8.75 11.39 -13.03
N GLU A 16 -7.68 10.59 -13.03
CA GLU A 16 -7.58 9.39 -13.87
C GLU A 16 -8.69 8.38 -13.56
N TYR A 17 -8.94 8.11 -12.27
CA TYR A 17 -10.04 7.24 -11.84
C TYR A 17 -11.41 7.76 -12.32
N GLN A 18 -11.67 9.07 -12.23
CA GLN A 18 -12.94 9.64 -12.69
C GLN A 18 -13.17 9.46 -14.19
N VAL A 19 -12.09 9.50 -14.98
CA VAL A 19 -12.12 9.30 -16.42
C VAL A 19 -12.30 7.83 -16.78
N ALA A 20 -11.53 6.94 -16.14
CA ALA A 20 -11.52 5.52 -16.44
C ALA A 20 -11.21 4.67 -15.19
N HIS A 21 -12.09 3.71 -14.90
CA HIS A 21 -11.92 2.76 -13.80
C HIS A 21 -12.59 1.42 -14.13
N ILE A 22 -12.37 0.40 -13.32
CA ILE A 22 -13.14 -0.86 -13.43
C ILE A 22 -14.60 -0.58 -13.04
N PRO A 23 -15.62 -1.00 -13.83
CA PRO A 23 -17.02 -0.73 -13.51
C PRO A 23 -17.40 -1.15 -12.08
N GLY A 24 -17.99 -0.22 -11.33
CA GLY A 24 -18.38 -0.44 -9.94
C GLY A 24 -17.25 -0.34 -8.91
N ALA A 25 -16.02 -0.06 -9.35
CA ALA A 25 -14.92 0.21 -8.43
C ALA A 25 -15.18 1.49 -7.62
N LEU A 26 -14.63 1.51 -6.40
CA LEU A 26 -14.54 2.67 -5.54
C LEU A 26 -13.11 3.20 -5.56
N TYR A 27 -12.91 4.49 -5.27
CA TYR A 27 -11.59 5.06 -5.07
C TYR A 27 -11.20 5.02 -3.59
N PHE A 28 -10.06 4.43 -3.30
CA PHE A 28 -9.44 4.37 -1.99
C PHE A 28 -8.28 5.36 -1.98
N ASP A 29 -8.48 6.50 -1.34
CA ASP A 29 -7.46 7.54 -1.22
C ASP A 29 -6.45 7.17 -0.12
N ILE A 30 -5.26 6.68 -0.51
CA ILE A 30 -4.24 6.27 0.46
C ILE A 30 -3.63 7.46 1.23
N ASP A 31 -3.71 8.68 0.68
CA ASP A 31 -3.23 9.88 1.37
C ASP A 31 -4.27 10.37 2.37
N GLY A 32 -5.55 10.31 2.00
CA GLY A 32 -6.66 10.68 2.89
C GLY A 32 -6.95 9.66 4.00
N ILE A 33 -6.82 8.36 3.70
CA ILE A 33 -6.98 7.25 4.67
C ILE A 33 -5.62 6.91 5.30
N SER A 34 -5.04 7.90 5.96
CA SER A 34 -3.74 7.81 6.64
C SER A 34 -3.72 8.63 7.94
N ASP A 35 -2.74 8.38 8.81
CA ASP A 35 -2.45 9.27 9.93
C ASP A 35 -1.73 10.53 9.45
N ARG A 36 -2.48 11.63 9.43
CA ARG A 36 -2.02 12.96 9.01
C ARG A 36 -1.58 13.86 10.18
N THR A 37 -1.55 13.33 11.41
CA THR A 37 -1.08 14.07 12.59
C THR A 37 0.45 14.16 12.67
N THR A 38 1.13 13.34 11.87
CA THR A 38 2.60 13.28 11.78
C THR A 38 3.09 13.90 10.46
N HIS A 39 4.35 14.34 10.43
CA HIS A 39 5.02 14.72 9.19
C HIS A 39 5.50 13.53 8.35
N LEU A 40 5.32 12.30 8.85
CA LEU A 40 5.70 11.09 8.13
C LEU A 40 4.60 10.69 7.13
N PRO A 41 4.97 10.29 5.92
CA PRO A 41 4.03 9.96 4.85
C PRO A 41 3.42 8.56 5.00
N HIS A 42 2.15 8.43 4.63
CA HIS A 42 1.38 7.17 4.57
C HIS A 42 1.48 6.34 5.85
N MET A 43 1.42 7.00 7.00
CA MET A 43 1.30 6.31 8.29
C MET A 43 -0.07 5.63 8.38
N LEU A 44 -0.10 4.43 8.95
CA LEU A 44 -1.36 3.70 9.16
C LEU A 44 -2.29 4.56 10.05
N PRO A 45 -3.56 4.78 9.68
CA PRO A 45 -4.48 5.54 10.52
C PRO A 45 -4.84 4.77 11.80
N LEU A 46 -5.48 5.45 12.75
CA LEU A 46 -6.15 4.81 13.90
C LEU A 46 -7.15 3.75 13.44
N GLU A 47 -7.39 2.74 14.28
CA GLU A 47 -8.31 1.64 13.97
C GLU A 47 -9.73 2.15 13.69
N GLU A 48 -10.23 3.04 14.55
CA GLU A 48 -11.53 3.69 14.42
C GLU A 48 -11.63 4.56 13.17
N ALA A 49 -10.53 5.24 12.79
CA ALA A 49 -10.48 6.07 11.59
C ALA A 49 -10.54 5.21 10.33
N PHE A 50 -9.79 4.09 10.28
CA PHE A 50 -9.87 3.16 9.16
C PHE A 50 -11.26 2.52 9.07
N ALA A 51 -11.80 2.02 10.19
CA ALA A 51 -13.12 1.41 10.26
C ALA A 51 -14.20 2.36 9.73
N ALA A 52 -14.16 3.62 10.13
CA ALA A 52 -15.09 4.65 9.67
C ALA A 52 -14.92 4.94 8.17
N ALA A 53 -13.67 5.07 7.67
CA ALA A 53 -13.41 5.32 6.25
C ALA A 53 -13.93 4.20 5.36
N VAL A 54 -13.60 2.93 5.68
CA VAL A 54 -14.03 1.79 4.85
C VAL A 54 -15.53 1.55 4.95
N SER A 55 -16.14 1.83 6.11
CA SER A 55 -17.61 1.83 6.26
C SER A 55 -18.26 2.90 5.38
N ALA A 56 -17.68 4.10 5.29
CA ALA A 56 -18.15 5.17 4.41
C ALA A 56 -17.98 4.84 2.91
N LEU A 57 -16.99 4.01 2.57
CA LEU A 57 -16.88 3.40 1.24
C LEU A 57 -17.96 2.34 0.97
N GLY A 58 -18.68 1.89 2.00
CA GLY A 58 -19.68 0.83 1.90
C GLY A 58 -19.09 -0.58 2.00
N ILE A 59 -17.90 -0.72 2.60
CA ILE A 59 -17.22 -2.00 2.82
C ILE A 59 -17.51 -2.49 4.25
N SER A 60 -17.80 -3.78 4.38
CA SER A 60 -18.06 -4.49 5.63
C SER A 60 -17.11 -5.69 5.79
N ASN A 61 -17.09 -6.32 6.97
CA ASN A 61 -16.27 -7.51 7.21
C ASN A 61 -16.64 -8.74 6.35
N HIS A 62 -17.83 -8.75 5.73
CA HIS A 62 -18.27 -9.88 4.91
C HIS A 62 -17.82 -9.79 3.46
N ASP A 63 -17.47 -8.58 3.00
CA ASP A 63 -17.13 -8.32 1.61
C ASP A 63 -15.83 -8.98 1.20
N LYS A 64 -15.71 -9.21 -0.12
CA LYS A 64 -14.45 -9.57 -0.77
C LYS A 64 -13.90 -8.31 -1.38
N VAL A 65 -12.69 -7.93 -0.98
CA VAL A 65 -12.03 -6.72 -1.47
C VAL A 65 -11.01 -7.10 -2.54
N ILE A 66 -11.12 -6.51 -3.73
CA ILE A 66 -10.10 -6.62 -4.78
C ILE A 66 -9.54 -5.21 -5.00
N VAL A 67 -8.23 -5.07 -4.81
CA VAL A 67 -7.53 -3.80 -4.94
C VAL A 67 -6.72 -3.81 -6.23
N TYR A 68 -6.75 -2.71 -6.97
CA TYR A 68 -5.90 -2.48 -8.13
C TYR A 68 -5.37 -1.05 -8.09
N ASP A 69 -4.35 -0.76 -8.87
CA ASP A 69 -3.88 0.61 -9.13
C ASP A 69 -3.57 0.83 -10.62
N GLY A 70 -3.35 2.09 -11.00
CA GLY A 70 -3.08 2.53 -12.36
C GLY A 70 -1.65 2.35 -12.84
N LYS A 71 -0.76 1.73 -12.05
CA LYS A 71 0.59 1.31 -12.51
C LYS A 71 0.69 -0.21 -12.69
N GLY A 72 -0.26 -0.98 -12.19
CA GLY A 72 -0.21 -2.45 -12.16
C GLY A 72 0.04 -2.93 -10.74
N PHE A 73 1.30 -2.87 -10.30
CA PHE A 73 1.71 -3.12 -8.91
C PHE A 73 2.52 -1.97 -8.35
N TYR A 74 1.86 -1.07 -7.61
CA TYR A 74 2.56 0.00 -6.92
C TYR A 74 1.98 0.32 -5.55
N SER A 75 0.74 0.81 -5.50
CA SER A 75 0.07 1.26 -4.28
C SER A 75 -1.03 0.31 -3.83
N ALA A 76 -1.59 -0.54 -4.71
CA ALA A 76 -2.60 -1.52 -4.34
C ALA A 76 -2.15 -2.50 -3.23
N PRO A 77 -0.91 -3.01 -3.23
CA PRO A 77 -0.43 -3.89 -2.16
C PRO A 77 -0.41 -3.22 -0.79
N ARG A 78 -0.25 -1.89 -0.72
CA ARG A 78 -0.35 -1.16 0.54
C ARG A 78 -1.74 -1.26 1.15
N VAL A 79 -2.79 -1.06 0.35
CA VAL A 79 -4.17 -1.16 0.82
C VAL A 79 -4.51 -2.60 1.20
N TRP A 80 -4.04 -3.59 0.42
CA TRP A 80 -4.12 -5.00 0.80
C TRP A 80 -3.53 -5.25 2.20
N TRP A 81 -2.33 -4.73 2.48
CA TRP A 81 -1.70 -4.86 3.79
C TRP A 81 -2.50 -4.13 4.88
N MET A 82 -3.07 -2.95 4.60
CA MET A 82 -3.90 -2.19 5.55
C MET A 82 -5.14 -2.98 5.99
N PHE A 83 -5.84 -3.64 5.06
CA PHE A 83 -6.94 -4.54 5.41
C PHE A 83 -6.46 -5.73 6.26
N ARG A 84 -5.33 -6.34 5.89
CA ARG A 84 -4.81 -7.52 6.60
C ARG A 84 -4.31 -7.21 8.02
N ILE A 85 -3.62 -6.09 8.23
CA ILE A 85 -3.18 -5.67 9.56
C ILE A 85 -4.36 -5.33 10.46
N LEU A 86 -5.49 -4.92 9.89
CA LEU A 86 -6.73 -4.61 10.62
C LEU A 86 -7.73 -5.77 10.63
N GLY A 87 -7.27 -7.00 10.36
CA GLY A 87 -8.05 -8.21 10.61
C GLY A 87 -8.87 -8.75 9.44
N HIS A 88 -8.78 -8.15 8.25
CA HIS A 88 -9.59 -8.54 7.10
C HIS A 88 -8.78 -9.32 6.05
N ASP A 89 -8.94 -10.65 6.04
CA ASP A 89 -8.19 -11.54 5.14
C ASP A 89 -8.80 -11.72 3.75
N LYS A 90 -10.07 -11.34 3.54
CA LYS A 90 -10.77 -11.46 2.26
C LYS A 90 -10.39 -10.31 1.31
N VAL A 91 -9.09 -10.10 1.14
CA VAL A 91 -8.53 -9.03 0.32
C VAL A 91 -7.47 -9.59 -0.62
N TRP A 92 -7.55 -9.20 -1.89
CA TRP A 92 -6.63 -9.59 -2.96
C TRP A 92 -6.19 -8.37 -3.76
N VAL A 93 -5.05 -8.50 -4.44
CA VAL A 93 -4.59 -7.53 -5.44
C VAL A 93 -4.88 -8.08 -6.84
N LEU A 94 -5.39 -7.24 -7.72
CA LEU A 94 -5.61 -7.57 -9.13
C LEU A 94 -4.26 -7.63 -9.85
N ASP A 95 -3.87 -8.84 -10.25
CA ASP A 95 -2.61 -9.07 -10.97
C ASP A 95 -2.60 -8.34 -12.33
N GLY A 96 -1.54 -7.58 -12.61
CA GLY A 96 -1.46 -6.65 -13.75
C GLY A 96 -2.21 -5.32 -13.58
N GLY A 97 -2.98 -5.16 -12.49
CA GLY A 97 -3.75 -3.96 -12.14
C GLY A 97 -4.65 -3.42 -13.27
N PHE A 98 -4.87 -2.10 -13.26
CA PHE A 98 -5.69 -1.47 -14.30
C PHE A 98 -5.09 -1.57 -15.71
N PRO A 99 -3.75 -1.42 -15.92
CA PRO A 99 -3.16 -1.53 -17.25
C PRO A 99 -3.47 -2.87 -17.94
N GLN A 100 -3.30 -3.99 -17.24
CA GLN A 100 -3.57 -5.31 -17.82
C GLN A 100 -5.07 -5.55 -18.03
N TRP A 101 -5.93 -5.01 -17.18
CA TRP A 101 -7.38 -5.03 -17.37
C TRP A 101 -7.79 -4.36 -18.69
N GLN A 102 -7.23 -3.18 -18.96
CA GLN A 102 -7.46 -2.45 -20.22
C GLN A 102 -6.88 -3.20 -21.43
N ALA A 103 -5.65 -3.69 -21.32
CA ALA A 103 -4.99 -4.44 -22.39
C ALA A 103 -5.74 -5.73 -22.76
N SER A 104 -6.43 -6.33 -21.80
CA SER A 104 -7.26 -7.53 -22.00
C SER A 104 -8.63 -7.24 -22.63
N GLY A 105 -8.96 -5.97 -22.88
CA GLY A 105 -10.22 -5.57 -23.51
C GLY A 105 -11.45 -5.71 -22.61
N PHE A 106 -11.27 -5.76 -21.29
CA PHE A 106 -12.39 -5.79 -20.36
C PHE A 106 -13.10 -4.44 -20.29
N ASN A 107 -14.36 -4.47 -19.81
CA ASN A 107 -15.19 -3.28 -19.71
C ASN A 107 -14.54 -2.22 -18.79
N ILE A 108 -14.62 -0.97 -19.22
CA ILE A 108 -14.13 0.19 -18.47
C ILE A 108 -15.33 1.09 -18.16
N GLY A 109 -15.47 1.47 -16.90
CA GLY A 109 -16.40 2.50 -16.48
C GLY A 109 -15.90 3.86 -16.96
N SER A 110 -16.71 4.53 -17.74
CA SER A 110 -16.53 5.94 -18.11
C SER A 110 -17.52 6.78 -17.30
N SER A 111 -17.08 7.91 -16.76
CA SER A 111 -17.83 8.76 -15.80
C SER A 111 -18.14 8.07 -14.47
N CYS A 112 -17.38 8.42 -13.44
CA CYS A 112 -17.60 7.93 -12.08
C CYS A 112 -19.00 8.34 -11.59
N PRO A 113 -19.83 7.39 -11.11
CA PRO A 113 -21.13 7.73 -10.53
C PRO A 113 -20.96 8.71 -9.36
N ASP A 114 -21.87 9.67 -9.24
CA ASP A 114 -21.88 10.64 -8.13
C ASP A 114 -21.77 9.96 -6.76
N ASP A 115 -22.39 8.79 -6.59
CA ASP A 115 -22.32 7.98 -5.37
C ASP A 115 -20.89 7.54 -5.01
N ALA A 116 -20.11 7.05 -5.98
CA ALA A 116 -18.73 6.62 -5.71
C ALA A 116 -17.81 7.82 -5.38
N VAL A 117 -18.08 8.98 -5.98
CA VAL A 117 -17.40 10.22 -5.62
C VAL A 117 -17.74 10.67 -4.21
N LEU A 118 -19.03 10.63 -3.84
CA LEU A 118 -19.50 10.99 -2.51
C LEU A 118 -18.93 10.05 -1.43
N LYS A 119 -18.89 8.74 -1.69
CA LYS A 119 -18.29 7.73 -0.79
C LYS A 119 -16.81 7.99 -0.54
N SER A 120 -16.04 8.27 -1.59
CA SER A 120 -14.60 8.54 -1.47
C SER A 120 -14.34 9.79 -0.61
N LYS A 121 -15.11 10.87 -0.83
CA LYS A 121 -15.04 12.08 0.00
C LYS A 121 -15.48 11.82 1.44
N ALA A 122 -16.56 11.06 1.64
CA ALA A 122 -17.06 10.69 2.95
C ALA A 122 -16.04 9.88 3.75
N ALA A 123 -15.27 9.00 3.08
CA ALA A 123 -14.20 8.24 3.72
C ALA A 123 -13.08 9.16 4.25
N ASN A 124 -12.65 10.15 3.47
CA ASN A 124 -11.66 11.14 3.92
C ASN A 124 -12.16 11.97 5.10
N ILE A 125 -13.42 12.42 5.05
CA ILE A 125 -14.05 13.16 6.16
C ILE A 125 -14.13 12.27 7.41
N ALA A 126 -14.50 11.00 7.27
CA ALA A 126 -14.62 10.08 8.39
C ALA A 126 -13.28 9.90 9.14
N VAL A 127 -12.16 9.91 8.41
CA VAL A 127 -10.82 9.90 9.02
C VAL A 127 -10.59 11.18 9.83
N GLU A 128 -10.91 12.35 9.28
CA GLU A 128 -10.74 13.64 9.97
C GLU A 128 -11.59 13.72 11.25
N THR A 129 -12.85 13.32 11.15
CA THR A 129 -13.79 13.23 12.27
C THR A 129 -13.23 12.34 13.39
N ALA A 130 -12.70 11.16 13.06
CA ALA A 130 -12.12 10.25 14.04
C ALA A 130 -10.91 10.88 14.77
N TYR A 131 -10.03 11.58 14.05
CA TYR A 131 -8.89 12.27 14.67
C TYR A 131 -9.29 13.50 15.52
N ASN A 132 -10.45 14.08 15.26
CA ASN A 132 -11.02 15.14 16.08
C ASN A 132 -11.71 14.62 17.36
N GLY A 133 -11.72 13.30 17.59
CA GLY A 133 -12.37 12.68 18.75
C GLY A 133 -13.89 12.59 18.64
N GLU A 134 -14.43 12.80 17.44
CA GLU A 134 -15.86 12.66 17.18
C GLU A 134 -16.17 11.20 16.81
N LEU A 135 -17.22 10.65 17.41
CA LEU A 135 -17.68 9.30 17.07
C LEU A 135 -18.27 9.32 15.67
N ALA A 136 -17.60 8.66 14.73
CA ALA A 136 -18.20 8.30 13.46
C ALA A 136 -19.47 7.45 13.72
N ASN A 137 -20.51 7.65 12.89
CA ASN A 137 -21.71 6.82 12.90
C ASN A 137 -21.37 5.32 12.89
N ALA A 138 -22.29 4.49 13.36
CA ALA A 138 -22.13 3.03 13.50
C ALA A 138 -21.34 2.41 12.33
N ALA A 139 -20.08 2.08 12.58
CA ALA A 139 -19.20 1.49 11.58
C ALA A 139 -19.70 0.08 11.21
N THR A 140 -19.79 -0.22 9.92
CA THR A 140 -20.12 -1.55 9.40
C THR A 140 -18.89 -2.46 9.33
N PHE A 141 -17.72 -1.90 9.59
CA PHE A 141 -16.44 -2.59 9.59
C PHE A 141 -15.85 -2.62 11.00
N GLN A 142 -15.49 -3.81 11.46
CA GLN A 142 -14.80 -4.08 12.73
C GLN A 142 -13.34 -4.41 12.47
N THR A 143 -12.44 -3.84 13.25
CA THR A 143 -10.99 -4.09 13.13
C THR A 143 -10.51 -5.11 14.16
N GLU A 144 -9.48 -5.86 13.79
CA GLU A 144 -8.68 -6.67 14.71
C GLU A 144 -7.21 -6.40 14.40
N PHE A 145 -6.56 -5.57 15.23
CA PHE A 145 -5.19 -5.16 14.97
C PHE A 145 -4.17 -6.28 15.17
N ARG A 146 -3.42 -6.59 14.11
CA ARG A 146 -2.37 -7.62 14.09
C ARG A 146 -1.00 -7.01 14.28
N HIS A 147 -0.61 -6.82 15.54
CA HIS A 147 0.66 -6.19 15.93
C HIS A 147 1.92 -6.83 15.31
N GLN A 148 1.85 -8.10 14.91
CA GLN A 148 2.93 -8.82 14.23
C GLN A 148 3.19 -8.34 12.80
N LEU A 149 2.23 -7.68 12.16
CA LEU A 149 2.36 -7.15 10.79
C LEU A 149 2.92 -5.72 10.73
N LEU A 150 3.27 -5.11 11.87
CA LEU A 150 3.85 -3.78 11.97
C LEU A 150 5.12 -3.76 12.82
N TRP A 151 6.12 -3.05 12.31
CA TRP A 151 7.36 -2.77 13.02
C TRP A 151 7.51 -1.27 13.27
N THR A 152 7.74 -0.91 14.54
CA THR A 152 8.00 0.47 14.95
C THR A 152 9.47 0.82 14.78
N LEU A 153 9.79 2.12 14.80
CA LEU A 153 11.16 2.61 14.80
C LEU A 153 12.02 1.97 15.90
N GLU A 154 11.46 1.79 17.10
CA GLU A 154 12.18 1.18 18.22
C GLU A 154 12.51 -0.30 17.99
N LYS A 155 11.59 -1.07 17.39
CA LYS A 155 11.88 -2.46 16.98
C LYS A 155 12.99 -2.51 15.93
N VAL A 156 12.96 -1.60 14.95
CA VAL A 156 13.99 -1.51 13.91
C VAL A 156 15.35 -1.16 14.52
N LYS A 157 15.43 -0.13 15.38
CA LYS A 157 16.67 0.25 16.09
C LYS A 157 17.24 -0.90 16.91
N HIS A 158 16.39 -1.61 17.65
CA HIS A 158 16.81 -2.77 18.42
C HIS A 158 17.39 -3.88 17.51
N ASN A 159 16.74 -4.14 16.37
CA ASN A 159 17.19 -5.17 15.44
C ASN A 159 18.51 -4.84 14.73
N VAL A 160 18.87 -3.55 14.57
CA VAL A 160 20.19 -3.16 14.04
C VAL A 160 21.32 -3.72 14.92
N ALA A 161 21.13 -3.72 16.25
CA ALA A 161 22.09 -4.30 17.18
C ALA A 161 21.93 -5.83 17.30
N ALA A 162 20.70 -6.32 17.45
CA ALA A 162 20.41 -7.72 17.74
C ALA A 162 20.58 -8.66 16.53
N LYS A 163 20.36 -8.15 15.30
CA LYS A 163 20.37 -8.92 14.04
C LYS A 163 19.48 -10.17 14.08
N ALA A 164 18.37 -10.10 14.81
CA ALA A 164 17.45 -11.22 15.01
C ALA A 164 16.53 -11.46 13.80
N HIS A 165 16.27 -10.41 13.01
CA HIS A 165 15.39 -10.45 11.84
C HIS A 165 16.11 -9.94 10.60
N GLN A 166 15.76 -10.52 9.45
CA GLN A 166 16.24 -10.10 8.15
C GLN A 166 15.43 -8.88 7.69
N VAL A 167 16.09 -7.74 7.50
CA VAL A 167 15.40 -6.52 7.05
C VAL A 167 15.67 -6.30 5.57
N VAL A 168 14.61 -6.18 4.78
CA VAL A 168 14.66 -6.07 3.32
C VAL A 168 14.03 -4.75 2.87
N ASP A 169 14.78 -3.99 2.10
CA ASP A 169 14.36 -2.71 1.53
C ASP A 169 13.90 -2.89 0.07
N ALA A 170 12.67 -2.47 -0.21
CA ALA A 170 12.03 -2.59 -1.51
C ALA A 170 12.43 -1.49 -2.51
N ARG A 171 13.15 -0.45 -2.08
CA ARG A 171 13.51 0.67 -2.98
C ARG A 171 14.44 0.21 -4.10
N VAL A 172 14.46 0.96 -5.19
CA VAL A 172 15.43 0.77 -6.28
C VAL A 172 16.86 0.88 -5.75
N LYS A 173 17.75 0.05 -6.30
CA LYS A 173 19.12 -0.14 -5.80
C LYS A 173 19.91 1.16 -5.67
N GLY A 174 19.76 2.09 -6.60
CA GLY A 174 20.46 3.39 -6.54
C GLY A 174 20.09 4.25 -5.32
N ARG A 175 18.83 4.22 -4.88
CA ARG A 175 18.38 4.93 -3.67
C ARG A 175 18.88 4.25 -2.40
N PHE A 176 18.85 2.91 -2.41
CA PHE A 176 19.40 2.09 -1.33
C PHE A 176 20.90 2.30 -1.15
N ASP A 177 21.67 2.34 -2.25
CA ASP A 177 23.14 2.54 -2.24
C ASP A 177 23.55 3.98 -1.96
N GLY A 178 22.61 4.92 -1.97
CA GLY A 178 22.92 6.34 -1.75
C GLY A 178 23.46 7.08 -2.98
N VAL A 179 23.40 6.48 -4.16
CA VAL A 179 23.89 7.08 -5.42
C VAL A 179 22.80 7.83 -6.19
N MET A 180 21.53 7.65 -5.82
CA MET A 180 20.39 8.43 -6.31
C MET A 180 19.76 9.25 -5.18
N PRO A 181 19.25 10.47 -5.48
CA PRO A 181 18.53 11.26 -4.51
C PRO A 181 17.21 10.59 -4.11
N GLU A 182 16.75 10.89 -2.90
CA GLU A 182 15.39 10.57 -2.49
C GLU A 182 14.40 11.57 -3.12
N PRO A 183 13.21 11.12 -3.58
CA PRO A 183 12.23 12.01 -4.22
C PRO A 183 11.63 13.07 -3.28
N ARG A 184 11.69 12.83 -1.97
CA ARG A 184 11.21 13.77 -0.95
C ARG A 184 12.37 14.66 -0.52
N GLU A 185 12.15 15.98 -0.58
CA GLU A 185 13.12 16.98 -0.16
C GLU A 185 13.52 16.79 1.31
N GLY A 186 14.80 17.00 1.62
CA GLY A 186 15.34 16.88 2.98
C GLY A 186 15.59 15.45 3.47
N VAL A 187 15.23 14.41 2.72
CA VAL A 187 15.51 13.01 3.08
C VAL A 187 16.89 12.60 2.60
N ARG A 188 17.71 12.04 3.50
CA ARG A 188 19.03 11.50 3.17
C ARG A 188 18.92 10.19 2.39
N SER A 189 19.72 10.04 1.35
CA SER A 189 19.88 8.75 0.65
C SER A 189 20.66 7.73 1.49
N GLY A 190 20.62 6.46 1.08
CA GLY A 190 21.24 5.34 1.79
C GLY A 190 20.22 4.39 2.41
N HIS A 191 20.67 3.53 3.32
CA HIS A 191 19.85 2.47 3.93
C HIS A 191 20.17 2.26 5.41
N ILE A 192 19.27 1.55 6.11
CA ILE A 192 19.44 1.16 7.51
C ILE A 192 20.60 0.13 7.60
N PRO A 193 21.52 0.21 8.58
CA PRO A 193 22.61 -0.74 8.67
C PRO A 193 22.15 -2.20 8.77
N GLY A 194 22.77 -3.08 7.99
CA GLY A 194 22.48 -4.51 7.98
C GLY A 194 21.28 -4.94 7.12
N THR A 195 20.60 -4.00 6.45
CA THR A 195 19.51 -4.34 5.52
C THR A 195 20.04 -4.90 4.20
N LYS A 196 19.20 -5.69 3.52
CA LYS A 196 19.38 -6.12 2.14
C LYS A 196 18.39 -5.41 1.23
N CYS A 197 18.68 -5.37 -0.06
CA CYS A 197 17.83 -4.73 -1.05
C CYS A 197 17.25 -5.78 -1.99
N VAL A 198 15.92 -5.78 -2.13
CA VAL A 198 15.18 -6.53 -3.16
C VAL A 198 14.29 -5.51 -3.84
N PRO A 199 14.72 -4.92 -4.97
CA PRO A 199 13.98 -3.84 -5.61
C PRO A 199 12.59 -4.27 -6.08
N PHE A 200 11.55 -3.54 -5.66
CA PHE A 200 10.17 -3.86 -6.05
C PHE A 200 9.92 -3.98 -7.57
N PRO A 201 10.60 -3.23 -8.47
CA PRO A 201 10.37 -3.38 -9.91
C PRO A 201 10.85 -4.72 -10.46
N GLU A 202 11.63 -5.49 -9.70
CA GLU A 202 12.08 -6.82 -10.10
C GLU A 202 11.10 -7.94 -9.70
N MET A 203 9.98 -7.58 -9.06
CA MET A 203 8.95 -8.54 -8.62
C MET A 203 7.84 -8.73 -9.66
N SER A 204 7.83 -7.91 -10.71
CA SER A 204 6.87 -8.00 -11.81
C SER A 204 7.57 -8.10 -13.16
N ASP A 205 6.86 -8.61 -14.15
CA ASP A 205 7.31 -8.70 -15.54
C ASP A 205 7.06 -7.38 -16.32
N GLY A 206 7.36 -7.41 -17.63
CA GLY A 206 7.13 -6.27 -18.52
C GLY A 206 5.66 -5.89 -18.69
N ALA A 207 4.73 -6.80 -18.37
CA ALA A 207 3.28 -6.56 -18.38
C ALA A 207 2.76 -6.11 -17.00
N GLN A 208 3.64 -5.81 -16.05
CA GLN A 208 3.30 -5.46 -14.67
C GLN A 208 2.53 -6.57 -13.94
N THR A 209 2.71 -7.83 -14.35
CA THR A 209 2.16 -9.01 -13.67
C THR A 209 3.21 -9.55 -12.71
N LEU A 210 2.80 -10.07 -11.54
CA LEU A 210 3.75 -10.66 -10.59
C LEU A 210 4.48 -11.85 -11.22
N LEU A 211 5.78 -11.97 -10.92
CA LEU A 211 6.54 -13.14 -11.32
C LEU A 211 6.01 -14.41 -10.62
N PRO A 212 6.20 -15.60 -11.20
CA PRO A 212 5.89 -16.86 -10.54
C PRO A 212 6.59 -17.01 -9.18
N ALA A 213 5.96 -17.74 -8.26
CA ALA A 213 6.44 -17.88 -6.89
C ALA A 213 7.88 -18.42 -6.77
N ASP A 214 8.30 -19.31 -7.67
CA ASP A 214 9.67 -19.84 -7.67
C ASP A 214 10.70 -18.81 -8.14
N GLU A 215 10.33 -17.91 -9.07
CA GLU A 215 11.17 -16.79 -9.50
C GLU A 215 11.28 -15.73 -8.41
N LEU A 216 10.16 -15.39 -7.75
CA LEU A 216 10.16 -14.49 -6.60
C LEU A 216 11.05 -15.04 -5.48
N SER A 217 10.94 -16.34 -5.18
CA SER A 217 11.77 -16.99 -4.16
C SER A 217 13.27 -16.87 -4.48
N LYS A 218 13.65 -17.10 -5.74
CA LYS A 218 15.03 -16.92 -6.21
C LYS A 218 15.52 -15.48 -6.03
N LYS A 219 14.68 -14.46 -6.20
CA LYS A 219 15.06 -13.05 -5.97
C LYS A 219 15.47 -12.80 -4.51
N PHE A 220 14.73 -13.35 -3.55
CA PHE A 220 15.08 -13.26 -2.13
C PHE A 220 16.37 -14.03 -1.81
N GLU A 221 16.49 -15.26 -2.31
CA GLU A 221 17.69 -16.09 -2.10
C GLU A 221 18.96 -15.43 -2.66
N GLN A 222 18.88 -14.85 -3.86
CA GLN A 222 19.99 -14.12 -4.49
C GLN A 222 20.42 -12.88 -3.69
N ALA A 223 19.48 -12.24 -2.98
CA ALA A 223 19.77 -11.15 -2.05
C ALA A 223 20.33 -11.63 -0.69
N GLY A 224 20.44 -12.95 -0.49
CA GLY A 224 20.87 -13.57 0.75
C GLY A 224 19.80 -13.55 1.84
N ILE A 225 18.51 -13.61 1.45
CA ILE A 225 17.36 -13.66 2.35
C ILE A 225 16.79 -15.07 2.35
N SER A 226 16.69 -15.68 3.53
CA SER A 226 15.99 -16.96 3.73
C SER A 226 14.51 -16.71 4.00
N LEU A 227 13.64 -17.38 3.24
CA LEU A 227 12.18 -17.33 3.44
C LEU A 227 11.69 -18.13 4.64
N ASP A 228 12.52 -19.02 5.20
CA ASP A 228 12.21 -19.80 6.41
C ASP A 228 12.42 -18.98 7.70
N GLY A 229 13.14 -17.86 7.60
CA GLY A 229 13.44 -16.98 8.72
C GLY A 229 12.48 -15.79 8.82
N PRO A 230 12.48 -15.07 9.95
CA PRO A 230 11.63 -13.91 10.10
C PRO A 230 12.16 -12.73 9.26
N ILE A 231 11.26 -12.13 8.48
CA ILE A 231 11.55 -11.03 7.55
C ILE A 231 10.79 -9.77 7.96
N VAL A 232 11.45 -8.63 7.85
CA VAL A 232 10.86 -7.30 8.02
C VAL A 232 11.06 -6.51 6.74
N LEU A 233 9.98 -6.03 6.17
CA LEU A 233 9.99 -5.30 4.91
C LEU A 233 9.94 -3.80 5.15
N THR A 234 10.72 -3.05 4.39
CA THR A 234 10.76 -1.59 4.47
C THR A 234 10.93 -0.97 3.08
N CYS A 235 10.67 0.33 3.00
CA CYS A 235 10.98 1.15 1.84
C CYS A 235 11.07 2.61 2.31
N ALA A 236 10.69 3.59 1.49
CA ALA A 236 10.67 4.99 1.92
C ALA A 236 9.51 5.34 2.87
N SER A 237 8.34 4.74 2.68
CA SER A 237 7.11 5.12 3.41
C SER A 237 6.12 3.97 3.59
N GLY A 238 6.61 2.73 3.55
CA GLY A 238 5.79 1.55 3.77
C GLY A 238 4.78 1.21 2.68
N VAL A 239 4.87 1.82 1.49
CA VAL A 239 3.99 1.52 0.34
C VAL A 239 4.54 0.35 -0.47
N THR A 240 5.66 0.54 -1.17
CA THR A 240 6.26 -0.51 -2.02
C THR A 240 6.83 -1.70 -1.23
N ALA A 241 7.04 -1.55 0.07
CA ALA A 241 7.38 -2.66 0.96
C ALA A 241 6.30 -3.75 0.93
N CYS A 242 5.04 -3.38 0.74
CA CYS A 242 3.92 -4.31 0.68
C CYS A 242 3.90 -5.14 -0.61
N ILE A 243 4.62 -4.73 -1.67
CA ILE A 243 4.79 -5.55 -2.89
C ILE A 243 5.57 -6.82 -2.56
N LEU A 244 6.63 -6.69 -1.75
CA LEU A 244 7.45 -7.82 -1.30
C LEU A 244 6.72 -8.72 -0.28
N ALA A 245 5.61 -8.24 0.29
CA ALA A 245 4.86 -8.95 1.33
C ALA A 245 3.77 -9.88 0.78
N LEU A 246 3.40 -9.70 -0.49
CA LEU A 246 2.46 -10.56 -1.22
C LEU A 246 3.06 -11.94 -1.45
#